data_AF-A0A2J6GZF8-F1
#
_entry.id   AF-A0A2J6GZF8-F1
#
_cell.length_a   1.000
_cell.length_b   1.000
_cell.length_c   1.000
_cell.angle_alpha   90.00
_cell.angle_beta   90.00
_cell.angle_gamma   90.00
#
_symmetry.space_group_name_H-M   'P 1'
#
loop_
_entity.id
_entity.type
_entity.pdbx_description
1 polymer ?
#
loop_
_entity_poly.entity_id
_entity_poly.type
_entity_poly.pdbx_seq_one_letter_code
_entity_poly.pdbx_strand_id
1 'polypeptide(L)'
;MSKFNQTATTKVNNYENGINYLNDAKIELSSIVLNATMSGDSFYEKENDKIEIIKNLIASNQSDFIAKLSIFARTQTNLRSISHVLIVLLAEHNDKSGCLRKAVYGSIARVDDMTEIVSLWNSRHPNKMVPNSIRRAFRDILDEARFDEYQLKKYEQKKKKVKLKDIIRIAKPSKNLELYKKVLDESLPKIDTIHTNISKDKSAKELFEEGLKTKKLGFMEVLKLSGKIFEGEFDYKLFLSWRSYIVNEYRIKNSKVLPFRYFQTYMALKNHPKSTLFKEVLQEAFLIATKNDDTIIDPNETIAIMIDDSGSMSSRSLGLNLFEHALLFTASIASKINPQNLK
;
A
#
# COMPACT_ATOMS: atom_id res chain seq x y z
N MET A 1 -12.82 20.66 47.11
CA MET A 1 -12.73 20.18 45.71
C MET A 1 -11.93 18.90 45.71
N SER A 2 -12.42 17.83 45.08
CA SER A 2 -11.64 16.61 44.93
C SER A 2 -10.40 16.91 44.08
N LYS A 3 -9.21 16.61 44.61
CA LYS A 3 -7.92 16.91 43.96
C LYS A 3 -7.57 15.89 42.87
N PHE A 4 -8.15 14.70 42.92
CA PHE A 4 -7.78 13.54 42.08
C PHE A 4 -8.98 12.90 41.35
N ASN A 5 -10.20 13.12 41.82
CA ASN A 5 -11.43 12.63 41.18
C ASN A 5 -12.07 13.80 40.42
N GLN A 6 -11.60 14.00 39.19
CA GLN A 6 -12.19 14.96 38.25
C GLN A 6 -13.30 14.27 37.45
N THR A 7 -14.27 15.05 36.98
CA THR A 7 -15.33 14.56 36.11
C THR A 7 -14.70 13.97 34.84
N ALA A 8 -14.92 12.69 34.57
CA ALA A 8 -14.45 12.06 33.34
C ALA A 8 -15.23 12.64 32.16
N THR A 9 -14.60 13.54 31.40
CA THR A 9 -15.22 14.11 30.19
C THR A 9 -14.56 13.49 28.96
N THR A 10 -15.37 12.90 28.08
CA THR A 10 -14.91 12.44 26.76
C THR A 10 -14.94 13.55 25.71
N LYS A 11 -15.46 14.73 26.03
CA LYS A 11 -15.60 15.85 25.10
C LYS A 11 -14.27 16.59 24.93
N VAL A 12 -13.91 16.84 23.68
CA VAL A 12 -12.76 17.65 23.26
C VAL A 12 -13.18 18.56 22.12
N ASN A 13 -12.43 19.63 21.88
CA ASN A 13 -12.68 20.50 20.75
C ASN A 13 -11.90 20.01 19.52
N ASN A 14 -12.52 20.06 18.34
CA ASN A 14 -11.81 19.87 17.07
C ASN A 14 -11.05 21.16 16.66
N TYR A 15 -10.38 21.13 15.50
CA TYR A 15 -9.61 22.26 14.98
C TYR A 15 -10.43 23.55 14.77
N GLU A 16 -11.75 23.44 14.58
CA GLU A 16 -12.69 24.55 14.39
C GLU A 16 -13.51 24.83 15.67
N ASN A 17 -13.04 24.37 16.84
CA ASN A 17 -13.69 24.51 18.14
C ASN A 17 -15.08 23.86 18.29
N GLY A 18 -15.46 22.99 17.36
CA GLY A 18 -16.65 22.16 17.48
C GLY A 18 -16.45 21.03 18.51
N ILE A 19 -17.53 20.63 19.17
CA ILE A 19 -17.51 19.52 20.13
C ILE A 19 -17.23 18.21 19.40
N ASN A 20 -16.22 17.49 19.85
CA ASN A 20 -15.82 16.16 19.40
C ASN A 20 -15.64 15.23 20.61
N TYR A 21 -15.44 13.94 20.37
CA TYR A 21 -15.29 12.92 21.41
C TYR A 21 -13.95 12.20 21.30
N LEU A 22 -13.32 11.96 22.45
CA LEU A 22 -12.12 11.14 22.55
C LEU A 22 -12.44 9.69 22.17
N ASN A 23 -11.64 9.15 21.27
CA ASN A 23 -11.70 7.74 20.91
C ASN A 23 -10.93 6.89 21.93
N ASP A 24 -11.25 5.60 21.99
CA ASP A 24 -10.37 4.62 22.64
C ASP A 24 -8.99 4.63 21.95
N ALA A 25 -7.90 4.53 22.73
CA ALA A 25 -6.54 4.65 22.21
C ALA A 25 -6.21 3.63 21.10
N LYS A 26 -6.83 2.44 21.11
CA LYS A 26 -6.64 1.44 20.03
C LYS A 26 -7.41 1.81 18.78
N ILE A 27 -8.62 2.36 18.93
CA ILE A 27 -9.45 2.84 17.82
C ILE A 27 -8.77 4.04 17.16
N GLU A 28 -8.29 4.99 17.96
CA GLU A 28 -7.56 6.16 17.48
C GLU A 28 -6.29 5.75 16.73
N LEU A 29 -5.47 4.89 17.32
CA LEU A 29 -4.25 4.39 16.68
C LEU A 29 -4.57 3.67 15.37
N SER A 30 -5.61 2.83 15.34
CA SER A 30 -6.03 2.13 14.13
C SER A 30 -6.50 3.10 13.06
N SER A 31 -7.32 4.09 13.43
CA SER A 31 -7.81 5.11 12.51
C SER A 31 -6.65 5.90 11.90
N ILE A 32 -5.71 6.37 12.72
CA ILE A 32 -4.54 7.10 12.24
C ILE A 32 -3.70 6.23 11.31
N VAL A 33 -3.42 4.98 11.68
CA VAL A 33 -2.59 4.07 10.87
C VAL A 33 -3.24 3.73 9.54
N LEU A 34 -4.55 3.49 9.51
CA LEU A 34 -5.26 3.10 8.29
C LEU A 34 -5.54 4.28 7.37
N ASN A 35 -5.67 5.49 7.93
CA ASN A 35 -5.81 6.74 7.18
C ASN A 35 -4.46 7.44 6.91
N ALA A 36 -3.35 6.90 7.43
CA ALA A 36 -2.00 7.38 7.15
C ALA A 36 -1.61 7.03 5.70
N THR A 37 -2.11 7.81 4.75
CA THR A 37 -1.41 7.97 3.48
C THR A 37 -0.14 8.74 3.79
N MET A 38 0.98 8.05 3.98
CA MET A 38 2.32 8.62 4.20
C MET A 38 2.81 9.30 2.90
N SER A 39 2.04 10.26 2.42
CA SER A 39 2.12 10.89 1.10
C SER A 39 1.63 12.34 1.22
N GLY A 40 2.14 13.05 2.23
CA GLY A 40 1.90 14.47 2.44
C GLY A 40 1.10 14.82 3.70
N ASP A 41 1.03 16.12 3.96
CA ASP A 41 0.21 16.73 5.00
C ASP A 41 -1.28 16.62 4.64
N SER A 42 -2.15 16.39 5.63
CA SER A 42 -3.61 16.57 5.47
C SER A 42 -4.01 18.00 5.84
N PHE A 43 -5.25 18.40 5.52
CA PHE A 43 -5.73 19.78 5.68
C PHE A 43 -5.42 20.40 7.06
N TYR A 44 -5.53 19.61 8.14
CA TYR A 44 -5.25 20.06 9.51
C TYR A 44 -3.98 19.49 10.15
N GLU A 45 -3.27 18.54 9.51
CA GLU A 45 -2.20 17.78 10.18
C GLU A 45 -0.99 17.55 9.30
N LYS A 46 0.21 17.77 9.86
CA LYS A 46 1.47 17.48 9.18
C LYS A 46 1.92 16.04 9.39
N GLU A 47 2.71 15.52 8.46
CA GLU A 47 3.22 14.13 8.51
C GLU A 47 4.03 13.84 9.79
N ASN A 48 4.85 14.79 10.25
CA ASN A 48 5.66 14.63 11.47
C ASN A 48 4.81 14.59 12.74
N ASP A 49 3.74 15.36 12.80
CA ASP A 49 2.84 15.42 13.96
C ASP A 49 2.11 14.08 14.13
N LYS A 50 1.71 13.45 13.03
CA LYS A 50 1.11 12.10 13.02
C LYS A 50 2.05 11.05 13.59
N ILE A 51 3.33 11.09 13.22
CA ILE A 51 4.32 10.14 13.74
C ILE A 51 4.47 10.31 15.26
N GLU A 52 4.45 11.54 15.77
CA GLU A 52 4.55 11.78 17.21
C GLU A 52 3.31 11.31 17.96
N ILE A 53 2.12 11.54 17.41
CA ILE A 53 0.87 10.99 17.96
C ILE A 53 0.92 9.46 18.00
N ILE A 54 1.36 8.82 16.90
CA ILE A 54 1.51 7.35 16.85
C ILE A 54 2.48 6.86 17.93
N LYS A 55 3.61 7.54 18.15
CA LYS A 55 4.56 7.17 19.22
C LYS A 55 3.92 7.23 20.60
N ASN A 56 3.20 8.31 20.89
CA ASN A 56 2.53 8.50 22.19
C ASN A 56 1.46 7.43 22.42
N LEU A 57 0.69 7.11 21.38
CA LEU A 57 -0.28 6.03 21.42
C LEU A 57 0.39 4.65 21.55
N ILE A 58 1.56 4.43 20.96
CA ILE A 58 2.32 3.19 21.13
C ILE A 58 2.80 3.01 22.56
N ALA A 59 3.31 4.07 23.19
CA ALA A 59 3.79 4.02 24.58
C ALA A 59 2.67 3.66 25.58
N SER A 60 1.41 3.97 25.24
CA SER A 60 0.23 3.67 26.06
C SER A 60 -0.47 2.36 25.67
N ASN A 61 -0.06 1.70 24.59
CA ASN A 61 -0.72 0.50 24.06
C ASN A 61 0.09 -0.78 24.25
N GLN A 62 -0.60 -1.92 24.18
CA GLN A 62 0.03 -3.24 24.27
C GLN A 62 0.80 -3.56 22.98
N SER A 63 2.06 -3.95 23.11
CA SER A 63 2.94 -4.36 22.00
C SER A 63 2.37 -5.43 21.07
N ASP A 64 1.57 -6.36 21.61
CA ASP A 64 0.89 -7.39 20.81
C ASP A 64 -0.12 -6.78 19.83
N PHE A 65 -0.86 -5.75 20.26
CA PHE A 65 -1.77 -5.01 19.41
C PHE A 65 -1.04 -4.31 18.26
N ILE A 66 0.08 -3.64 18.57
CA ILE A 66 0.89 -2.93 17.58
C ILE A 66 1.50 -3.91 16.56
N ALA A 67 1.98 -5.06 17.03
CA ALA A 67 2.50 -6.12 16.17
C ALA A 67 1.42 -6.68 15.21
N LYS A 68 0.21 -6.91 15.72
CA LYS A 68 -0.94 -7.33 14.89
C LYS A 68 -1.34 -6.23 13.90
N LEU A 69 -1.36 -4.98 14.34
CA LEU A 69 -1.70 -3.84 13.51
C LEU A 69 -0.68 -3.64 12.37
N SER A 70 0.62 -3.83 12.61
CA SER A 70 1.63 -3.73 11.54
C SER A 70 1.44 -4.81 10.48
N ILE A 71 1.14 -6.06 10.91
CA ILE A 71 0.86 -7.17 10.00
C ILE A 71 -0.43 -6.90 9.22
N PHE A 72 -1.50 -6.46 9.90
CA PHE A 72 -2.78 -6.13 9.28
C PHE A 72 -2.63 -5.02 8.23
N ALA A 73 -1.97 -3.91 8.61
CA ALA A 73 -1.70 -2.79 7.73
C ALA A 73 -0.99 -3.25 6.45
N ARG A 74 0.03 -4.11 6.58
CA ARG A 74 0.77 -4.59 5.41
C ARG A 74 0.02 -5.62 4.57
N THR A 75 -0.65 -6.58 5.19
CA THR A 75 -1.15 -7.78 4.51
C THR A 75 -2.56 -7.61 3.98
N GLN A 76 -3.44 -6.95 4.76
CA GLN A 76 -4.84 -6.74 4.44
C GLN A 76 -5.05 -5.43 3.70
N THR A 77 -4.46 -4.34 4.19
CA THR A 77 -4.67 -3.00 3.58
C THR A 77 -3.56 -2.57 2.61
N ASN A 78 -2.47 -3.36 2.53
CA ASN A 78 -1.30 -3.08 1.69
C ASN A 78 -0.60 -1.74 1.98
N LEU A 79 -0.76 -1.19 3.18
CA LEU A 79 -0.11 0.05 3.65
C LEU A 79 1.33 -0.23 4.08
N ARG A 80 2.25 -0.08 3.14
CA ARG A 80 3.67 -0.42 3.31
C ARG A 80 4.39 0.48 4.32
N SER A 81 4.45 1.78 4.07
CA SER A 81 5.32 2.68 4.84
C SER A 81 4.96 2.70 6.32
N ILE A 82 3.66 2.83 6.63
CA ILE A 82 3.19 2.85 8.01
C ILE A 82 3.45 1.53 8.74
N SER A 83 3.34 0.38 8.06
CA SER A 83 3.67 -0.92 8.65
C SER A 83 5.13 -0.99 9.11
N HIS A 84 6.05 -0.41 8.33
CA HIS A 84 7.47 -0.35 8.69
C HIS A 84 7.73 0.63 9.84
N VAL A 85 7.02 1.76 9.87
CA VAL A 85 7.06 2.71 10.99
C VAL A 85 6.63 2.01 12.28
N LEU A 86 5.50 1.31 12.28
CA LEU A 86 5.03 0.55 13.45
C LEU A 86 6.05 -0.48 13.93
N ILE A 87 6.73 -1.18 13.01
CA ILE A 87 7.80 -2.14 13.36
C ILE A 87 8.97 -1.45 14.05
N VAL A 88 9.41 -0.30 13.52
CA VAL A 88 10.55 0.43 14.10
C VAL A 88 10.18 1.04 15.45
N LEU A 89 8.98 1.61 15.59
CA LEU A 89 8.49 2.12 16.87
C LEU A 89 8.31 1.01 17.91
N LEU A 90 7.82 -0.17 17.49
CA LEU A 90 7.77 -1.36 18.35
C LEU A 90 9.16 -1.81 18.80
N ALA A 91 10.17 -1.68 17.94
CA ALA A 91 11.55 -1.97 18.29
C ALA A 91 12.16 -0.94 19.26
N GLU A 92 11.78 0.34 19.12
CA GLU A 92 12.17 1.43 20.02
C GLU A 92 11.60 1.25 21.44
N HIS A 93 10.37 0.74 21.53
CA HIS A 93 9.73 0.43 22.81
C HIS A 93 10.45 -0.66 23.62
N ASN A 94 11.41 -1.38 22.99
CA ASN A 94 12.28 -2.38 23.62
C ASN A 94 11.51 -3.48 24.40
N ASP A 95 10.35 -3.87 23.86
CA ASP A 95 9.53 -4.90 24.48
C ASP A 95 10.16 -6.31 24.32
N LYS A 96 10.19 -7.05 25.43
CA LYS A 96 10.71 -8.41 25.54
C LYS A 96 9.68 -9.51 25.27
N SER A 97 8.44 -9.16 24.94
CA SER A 97 7.35 -10.11 24.60
C SER A 97 7.65 -11.04 23.41
N GLY A 98 8.64 -10.69 22.58
CA GLY A 98 8.96 -11.43 21.35
C GLY A 98 8.05 -11.10 20.16
N CYS A 99 7.07 -10.19 20.32
CA CYS A 99 6.14 -9.81 19.26
C CYS A 99 6.84 -9.13 18.07
N LEU A 100 7.97 -8.46 18.26
CA LEU A 100 8.71 -7.79 17.18
C LEU A 100 9.14 -8.74 16.04
N ARG A 101 9.66 -9.93 16.37
CA ARG A 101 10.08 -10.91 15.33
C ARG A 101 8.87 -11.36 14.51
N LYS A 102 7.73 -11.62 15.18
CA LYS A 102 6.47 -12.01 14.53
C LYS A 102 5.92 -10.89 13.65
N ALA A 103 5.93 -9.66 14.15
CA ALA A 103 5.51 -8.45 13.43
C ALA A 103 6.30 -8.30 12.12
N VAL A 104 7.63 -8.36 12.20
CA VAL A 104 8.50 -8.30 11.02
C VAL A 104 8.19 -9.46 10.08
N TYR A 105 8.22 -10.70 10.57
CA TYR A 105 7.99 -11.89 9.75
C TYR A 105 6.67 -11.84 8.96
N GLY A 106 5.58 -11.43 9.61
CA GLY A 106 4.25 -11.33 9.00
C GLY A 106 4.06 -10.09 8.11
N SER A 107 4.89 -9.06 8.27
CA SER A 107 4.81 -7.81 7.49
C SER A 107 5.79 -7.76 6.30
N ILE A 108 6.57 -8.82 6.05
CA ILE A 108 7.39 -8.87 4.83
C ILE A 108 6.60 -9.56 3.72
N ALA A 109 6.19 -8.78 2.73
CA ALA A 109 5.50 -9.27 1.53
C ALA A 109 6.31 -9.05 0.24
N ARG A 110 7.38 -8.24 0.28
CA ARG A 110 8.33 -8.03 -0.81
C ARG A 110 9.76 -7.97 -0.27
N VAL A 111 10.73 -8.32 -1.12
CA VAL A 111 12.17 -8.28 -0.78
C VAL A 111 12.59 -6.89 -0.29
N ASP A 112 12.14 -5.83 -0.96
CA ASP A 112 12.49 -4.45 -0.62
C ASP A 112 11.83 -3.97 0.69
N ASP A 113 10.84 -4.68 1.27
CA ASP A 113 10.31 -4.34 2.60
C ASP A 113 11.45 -4.40 3.65
N MET A 114 12.36 -5.38 3.52
CA MET A 114 13.50 -5.54 4.43
C MET A 114 14.50 -4.38 4.34
N THR A 115 14.83 -3.92 3.13
CA THR A 115 15.72 -2.76 2.93
C THR A 115 15.12 -1.49 3.47
N GLU A 116 13.79 -1.32 3.35
CA GLU A 116 13.09 -0.13 3.82
C GLU A 116 13.07 -0.05 5.36
N ILE A 117 12.77 -1.16 6.05
CA ILE A 117 12.81 -1.24 7.52
C ILE A 117 14.20 -0.90 8.04
N VAL A 118 15.26 -1.44 7.42
CA VAL A 118 16.65 -1.14 7.82
C VAL A 118 17.02 0.32 7.54
N SER A 119 16.59 0.86 6.40
CA SER A 119 16.83 2.26 6.06
C SER A 119 16.15 3.18 7.09
N LEU A 120 14.90 2.90 7.46
CA LEU A 120 14.17 3.66 8.46
C LEU A 120 14.85 3.57 9.84
N TRP A 121 15.24 2.37 10.26
CA TRP A 121 15.98 2.18 11.51
C TRP A 121 17.27 2.99 11.55
N ASN A 122 18.09 2.90 10.50
CA ASN A 122 19.38 3.60 10.41
C ASN A 122 19.21 5.12 10.40
N SER A 123 18.15 5.63 9.76
CA SER A 123 17.84 7.06 9.75
C SER A 123 17.47 7.59 11.13
N ARG A 124 16.80 6.78 11.95
CA ARG A 124 16.34 7.15 13.30
C ARG A 124 17.39 6.89 14.37
N HIS A 125 18.26 5.91 14.14
CA HIS A 125 19.30 5.49 15.07
C HIS A 125 20.67 5.42 14.39
N PRO A 126 21.26 6.58 14.06
CA PRO A 126 22.62 6.59 13.52
C PRO A 126 23.55 5.85 14.48
N ASN A 127 24.36 4.95 13.94
CA ASN A 127 25.36 4.15 14.66
C ASN A 127 24.82 3.05 15.60
N LYS A 128 23.51 2.75 15.60
CA LYS A 128 22.99 1.55 16.29
C LYS A 128 22.80 0.38 15.34
N MET A 129 23.22 -0.80 15.76
CA MET A 129 22.94 -2.03 15.02
C MET A 129 21.44 -2.30 14.95
N VAL A 130 20.99 -2.85 13.82
CA VAL A 130 19.61 -3.33 13.66
C VAL A 130 19.31 -4.39 14.75
N PRO A 131 18.16 -4.29 15.44
CA PRO A 131 17.76 -5.22 16.49
C PRO A 131 17.86 -6.68 16.08
N ASN A 132 18.27 -7.54 17.02
CA ASN A 132 18.48 -8.96 16.75
C ASN A 132 17.19 -9.66 16.29
N SER A 133 16.04 -9.28 16.82
CA SER A 133 14.73 -9.83 16.42
C SER A 133 14.40 -9.56 14.95
N ILE A 134 14.71 -8.36 14.44
CA ILE A 134 14.53 -8.00 13.03
C ILE A 134 15.48 -8.83 12.15
N ARG A 135 16.77 -8.88 12.51
CA ARG A 135 17.77 -9.68 11.76
C ARG A 135 17.42 -11.17 11.72
N ARG A 136 16.90 -11.73 12.82
CA ARG A 136 16.43 -13.11 12.89
C ARG A 136 15.19 -13.34 12.04
N ALA A 137 14.21 -12.43 12.04
CA ALA A 137 13.06 -12.54 11.16
C ALA A 137 13.46 -12.55 9.67
N PHE A 138 14.42 -11.69 9.27
CA PHE A 138 14.95 -11.71 7.90
C PHE A 138 15.64 -13.03 7.57
N ARG A 139 16.41 -13.60 8.52
CA ARG A 139 17.00 -14.93 8.34
C ARG A 139 15.92 -15.98 8.08
N ASP A 140 14.87 -16.01 8.88
CA ASP A 140 13.78 -16.99 8.73
C ASP A 140 13.16 -16.90 7.34
N ILE A 141 12.82 -15.69 6.89
CA ILE A 141 12.21 -15.43 5.58
C ILE A 141 13.12 -15.90 4.43
N LEU A 142 14.43 -15.65 4.54
CA LEU A 142 15.42 -16.05 3.55
C LEU A 142 15.66 -17.58 3.57
N ASP A 143 15.71 -18.19 4.75
CA ASP A 143 15.90 -19.63 4.88
C ASP A 143 14.68 -20.42 4.39
N GLU A 144 13.48 -19.84 4.47
CA GLU A 144 12.23 -20.37 3.90
C GLU A 144 12.10 -20.21 2.38
N ALA A 145 13.05 -19.53 1.71
CA ALA A 145 12.99 -19.24 0.28
C ALA A 145 11.68 -18.55 -0.16
N ARG A 146 11.16 -17.61 0.65
CA ARG A 146 9.92 -16.87 0.33
C ARG A 146 9.99 -16.08 -0.98
N PHE A 147 11.19 -15.79 -1.46
CA PHE A 147 11.44 -15.00 -2.66
C PHE A 147 12.30 -15.77 -3.67
N ASP A 148 11.91 -15.72 -4.93
CA ASP A 148 12.65 -16.34 -6.03
C ASP A 148 13.79 -15.43 -6.55
N GLU A 149 14.63 -15.99 -7.44
CA GLU A 149 15.77 -15.28 -8.04
C GLU A 149 15.35 -14.00 -8.77
N TYR A 150 14.18 -14.01 -9.41
CA TYR A 150 13.62 -12.86 -10.11
C TYR A 150 13.27 -11.73 -9.14
N GLN A 151 12.58 -12.03 -8.05
CA GLN A 151 12.18 -11.05 -7.04
C GLN A 151 13.39 -10.45 -6.34
N LEU A 152 14.39 -11.27 -6.01
CA LEU A 152 15.66 -10.81 -5.42
C LEU A 152 16.36 -9.82 -6.36
N LYS A 153 16.39 -10.11 -7.66
CA LYS A 153 16.98 -9.19 -8.64
C LYS A 153 16.17 -7.92 -8.85
N LYS A 154 14.85 -8.04 -9.00
CA LYS A 154 13.94 -6.90 -9.23
C LYS A 154 14.04 -5.87 -8.09
N TYR A 155 14.30 -6.35 -6.87
CA TYR A 155 14.30 -5.53 -5.65
C TYR A 155 15.67 -5.44 -4.97
N GLU A 156 16.76 -5.55 -5.75
CA GLU A 156 18.14 -5.52 -5.25
C GLU A 156 18.54 -4.15 -4.64
N GLN A 157 17.86 -3.07 -5.03
CA GLN A 157 18.09 -1.68 -4.59
C GLN A 157 19.51 -1.14 -4.82
N LYS A 158 20.20 -1.57 -5.90
CA LYS A 158 21.62 -1.22 -6.19
C LYS A 158 21.99 0.26 -6.07
N LYS A 159 21.07 1.18 -6.39
CA LYS A 159 21.28 2.64 -6.36
C LYS A 159 20.93 3.30 -5.02
N LYS A 160 20.46 2.55 -4.02
CA LYS A 160 20.05 3.06 -2.71
C LYS A 160 21.14 2.84 -1.65
N LYS A 161 20.99 3.53 -0.50
CA LYS A 161 21.92 3.44 0.64
C LYS A 161 21.93 2.05 1.28
N VAL A 162 20.75 1.45 1.47
CA VAL A 162 20.59 0.08 1.95
C VAL A 162 20.24 -0.82 0.77
N LYS A 163 21.03 -1.85 0.55
CA LYS A 163 20.91 -2.78 -0.58
C LYS A 163 20.52 -4.17 -0.09
N LEU A 164 20.02 -5.00 -1.00
CA LEU A 164 19.70 -6.40 -0.66
C LEU A 164 20.92 -7.16 -0.11
N LYS A 165 22.12 -6.92 -0.63
CA LYS A 165 23.36 -7.53 -0.12
C LYS A 165 23.64 -7.20 1.35
N ASP A 166 23.25 -6.00 1.81
CA ASP A 166 23.42 -5.60 3.20
C ASP A 166 22.44 -6.39 4.09
N ILE A 167 21.22 -6.64 3.61
CA ILE A 167 20.24 -7.51 4.28
C ILE A 167 20.79 -8.93 4.43
N ILE A 168 21.35 -9.51 3.38
CA ILE A 168 21.97 -10.85 3.44
C ILE A 168 23.10 -10.88 4.49
N ARG A 169 23.96 -9.85 4.52
CA ARG A 169 25.07 -9.75 5.49
C ARG A 169 24.61 -9.67 6.95
N ILE A 170 23.54 -8.93 7.24
CA ILE A 170 23.03 -8.79 8.62
C ILE A 170 22.17 -9.99 9.06
N ALA A 171 21.40 -10.58 8.13
CA ALA A 171 20.52 -11.71 8.42
C ALA A 171 21.34 -13.00 8.58
N LYS A 172 22.37 -13.18 7.75
CA LYS A 172 23.21 -14.40 7.68
C LYS A 172 22.32 -15.66 7.53
N PRO A 173 21.63 -15.82 6.39
CA PRO A 173 20.88 -17.05 6.10
C PRO A 173 21.80 -18.27 6.14
N SER A 174 21.24 -19.41 6.53
CA SER A 174 21.92 -20.70 6.63
C SER A 174 21.55 -21.67 5.50
N LYS A 175 20.47 -21.40 4.77
CA LYS A 175 19.99 -22.18 3.62
C LYS A 175 20.14 -21.39 2.32
N ASN A 176 20.02 -22.08 1.18
CA ASN A 176 20.08 -21.49 -0.17
C ASN A 176 21.33 -20.62 -0.42
N LEU A 177 22.47 -21.04 0.14
CA LEU A 177 23.69 -20.23 0.17
C LEU A 177 24.21 -19.90 -1.24
N GLU A 178 24.02 -20.77 -2.24
CA GLU A 178 24.42 -20.51 -3.62
C GLU A 178 23.67 -19.31 -4.22
N LEU A 179 22.36 -19.22 -3.99
CA LEU A 179 21.54 -18.09 -4.43
C LEU A 179 22.00 -16.79 -3.74
N TYR A 180 22.27 -16.86 -2.44
CA TYR A 180 22.71 -15.68 -1.68
C TYR A 180 24.16 -15.27 -1.99
N LYS A 181 25.03 -16.20 -2.39
CA LYS A 181 26.34 -15.87 -2.98
C LYS A 181 26.15 -15.05 -4.26
N LYS A 182 25.26 -15.45 -5.17
CA LYS A 182 24.96 -14.63 -6.38
C LYS A 182 24.49 -13.21 -6.05
N VAL A 183 23.70 -13.04 -4.98
CA VAL A 183 23.28 -11.71 -4.50
C VAL A 183 24.47 -10.90 -3.99
N LEU A 184 25.37 -11.52 -3.22
CA LEU A 184 26.56 -10.86 -2.65
C LEU A 184 27.57 -10.47 -3.73
N ASP A 185 27.74 -11.33 -4.73
CA ASP A 185 28.62 -11.15 -5.89
C ASP A 185 27.99 -10.27 -6.97
N GLU A 186 26.75 -9.82 -6.76
CA GLU A 186 25.96 -9.01 -7.69
C GLU A 186 25.78 -9.63 -9.09
N SER A 187 25.82 -10.97 -9.17
CA SER A 187 25.85 -11.77 -10.39
C SER A 187 24.48 -12.34 -10.82
N LEU A 188 23.40 -11.95 -10.13
CA LEU A 188 22.03 -12.30 -10.51
C LEU A 188 21.72 -11.89 -11.96
N PRO A 189 20.99 -12.74 -12.73
CA PRO A 189 20.72 -12.52 -14.15
C PRO A 189 20.01 -11.18 -14.38
N LYS A 190 20.25 -10.54 -15.52
CA LYS A 190 19.54 -9.30 -15.87
C LYS A 190 18.05 -9.62 -16.09
N ILE A 191 17.18 -8.78 -15.54
CA ILE A 191 15.75 -8.84 -15.82
C ILE A 191 15.41 -7.80 -16.87
N ASP A 192 14.67 -8.25 -17.89
CA ASP A 192 14.01 -7.39 -18.86
C ASP A 192 12.70 -6.86 -18.28
N THR A 193 12.68 -5.57 -17.92
CA THR A 193 11.44 -4.86 -17.54
C THR A 193 11.11 -3.80 -18.59
N ILE A 194 9.84 -3.46 -18.73
CA ILE A 194 9.42 -2.38 -19.65
C ILE A 194 10.13 -1.07 -19.30
N HIS A 195 10.30 -0.77 -18.01
CA HIS A 195 10.99 0.45 -17.55
C HIS A 195 12.49 0.49 -17.90
N THR A 196 13.14 -0.67 -18.13
CA THR A 196 14.56 -0.76 -18.51
C THR A 196 14.79 -0.88 -20.02
N ASN A 197 13.75 -1.25 -20.78
CA ASN A 197 13.92 -1.70 -22.17
C ASN A 197 13.40 -0.71 -23.23
N ILE A 198 12.90 0.47 -22.85
CA ILE A 198 12.50 1.52 -23.81
C ILE A 198 13.67 1.94 -24.73
N SER A 199 14.91 1.67 -24.34
CA SER A 199 16.12 2.11 -25.05
C SER A 199 16.83 1.03 -25.90
N LYS A 200 16.21 -0.13 -26.17
CA LYS A 200 16.87 -1.27 -26.87
C LYS A 200 16.05 -1.84 -28.02
N ASP A 201 15.73 -1.04 -29.03
CA ASP A 201 15.15 -1.47 -30.32
C ASP A 201 13.69 -1.93 -30.34
N LYS A 202 13.00 -2.04 -29.19
CA LYS A 202 11.54 -2.29 -29.14
C LYS A 202 10.76 -1.06 -28.70
N SER A 203 9.62 -0.79 -29.34
CA SER A 203 8.74 0.31 -28.93
C SER A 203 8.09 0.02 -27.56
N ALA A 204 7.71 1.07 -26.82
CA ALA A 204 7.02 0.91 -25.54
C ALA A 204 5.70 0.11 -25.68
N LYS A 205 5.01 0.25 -26.83
CA LYS A 205 3.79 -0.49 -27.17
C LYS A 205 4.06 -1.99 -27.33
N GLU A 206 5.13 -2.37 -28.04
CA GLU A 206 5.51 -3.78 -28.21
C GLU A 206 5.87 -4.46 -26.90
N LEU A 207 6.67 -3.79 -26.06
CA LEU A 207 7.02 -4.31 -24.73
C LEU A 207 5.79 -4.45 -23.84
N PHE A 208 4.84 -3.53 -23.96
CA PHE A 208 3.57 -3.60 -23.23
C PHE A 208 2.73 -4.78 -23.71
N GLU A 209 2.56 -4.96 -25.03
CA GLU A 209 1.82 -6.08 -25.62
C GLU A 209 2.45 -7.44 -25.23
N GLU A 210 3.78 -7.55 -25.32
CA GLU A 210 4.53 -8.75 -24.89
C GLU A 210 4.33 -9.01 -23.38
N GLY A 211 4.38 -7.96 -22.56
CA GLY A 211 4.15 -8.03 -21.13
C GLY A 211 2.74 -8.50 -20.75
N LEU A 212 1.72 -8.07 -21.50
CA LEU A 212 0.34 -8.54 -21.35
C LEU A 212 0.23 -10.04 -21.68
N LYS A 213 0.81 -10.47 -22.82
CA LYS A 213 0.78 -11.87 -23.29
C LYS A 213 1.52 -12.81 -22.36
N THR A 214 2.75 -12.45 -21.98
CA THR A 214 3.62 -13.25 -21.12
C THR A 214 3.21 -13.21 -19.64
N LYS A 215 2.21 -12.37 -19.29
CA LYS A 215 1.74 -12.15 -17.91
C LYS A 215 2.84 -11.63 -16.97
N LYS A 216 3.94 -11.10 -17.52
CA LYS A 216 5.08 -10.55 -16.76
C LYS A 216 4.84 -9.12 -16.26
N LEU A 217 3.88 -8.41 -16.86
CA LEU A 217 3.45 -7.10 -16.37
C LEU A 217 2.58 -7.25 -15.13
N GLY A 218 2.90 -6.49 -14.08
CA GLY A 218 2.03 -6.37 -12.92
C GLY A 218 0.75 -5.59 -13.25
N PHE A 219 -0.37 -5.93 -12.64
CA PHE A 219 -1.67 -5.29 -12.93
C PHE A 219 -1.64 -3.77 -12.73
N MET A 220 -1.03 -3.30 -11.64
CA MET A 220 -0.87 -1.86 -11.38
C MET A 220 0.05 -1.18 -12.41
N GLU A 221 1.07 -1.89 -12.92
CA GLU A 221 1.95 -1.38 -13.98
C GLU A 221 1.16 -1.17 -15.27
N VAL A 222 0.26 -2.11 -15.61
CA VAL A 222 -0.67 -1.99 -16.75
C VAL A 222 -1.51 -0.71 -16.65
N LEU A 223 -2.16 -0.49 -15.50
CA LEU A 223 -3.00 0.70 -15.27
C LEU A 223 -2.21 2.02 -15.36
N LYS A 224 -1.01 2.08 -14.76
CA LYS A 224 -0.16 3.29 -14.77
C LYS A 224 0.36 3.63 -16.16
N LEU A 225 0.74 2.62 -16.93
CA LEU A 225 1.31 2.82 -18.27
C LEU A 225 0.25 3.11 -19.32
N SER A 226 -1.02 2.77 -19.08
CA SER A 226 -2.10 2.89 -20.07
C SER A 226 -2.18 4.28 -20.70
N GLY A 227 -2.12 5.36 -19.90
CA GLY A 227 -2.14 6.73 -20.42
C GLY A 227 -1.04 7.02 -21.44
N LYS A 228 0.20 6.62 -21.14
CA LYS A 228 1.35 6.78 -22.03
C LYS A 228 1.29 5.86 -23.24
N ILE A 229 0.82 4.62 -23.07
CA ILE A 229 0.79 3.62 -24.13
C ILE A 229 -0.25 3.97 -25.21
N PHE A 230 -1.36 4.58 -24.82
CA PHE A 230 -2.40 5.05 -25.72
C PHE A 230 -2.28 6.55 -26.05
N GLU A 231 -1.12 7.17 -25.77
CA GLU A 231 -0.79 8.51 -26.22
C GLU A 231 -0.45 8.46 -27.72
N GLY A 232 -1.45 8.64 -28.59
CA GLY A 232 -1.27 8.67 -30.04
C GLY A 232 -2.36 7.92 -30.81
N GLU A 233 -2.00 7.34 -31.96
CA GLU A 233 -2.95 6.60 -32.79
C GLU A 233 -3.51 5.38 -32.05
N PHE A 234 -4.82 5.21 -32.20
CA PHE A 234 -5.57 4.14 -31.55
C PHE A 234 -5.31 2.80 -32.20
N ASP A 235 -4.56 1.96 -31.50
CA ASP A 235 -4.35 0.56 -31.89
C ASP A 235 -5.46 -0.32 -31.30
N TYR A 236 -6.39 -0.76 -32.16
CA TYR A 236 -7.52 -1.59 -31.76
C TYR A 236 -7.08 -2.96 -31.22
N LYS A 237 -6.03 -3.56 -31.78
CA LYS A 237 -5.54 -4.88 -31.35
C LYS A 237 -4.90 -4.80 -29.96
N LEU A 238 -4.12 -3.76 -29.72
CA LEU A 238 -3.56 -3.48 -28.41
C LEU A 238 -4.66 -3.19 -27.38
N PHE A 239 -5.67 -2.40 -27.77
CA PHE A 239 -6.84 -2.13 -26.93
C PHE A 239 -7.58 -3.40 -26.51
N LEU A 240 -7.84 -4.34 -27.43
CA LEU A 240 -8.49 -5.62 -27.09
C LEU A 240 -7.65 -6.46 -26.13
N SER A 241 -6.34 -6.50 -26.33
CA SER A 241 -5.40 -7.21 -25.44
C SER A 241 -5.39 -6.60 -24.05
N TRP A 242 -5.36 -5.26 -23.96
CA TRP A 242 -5.45 -4.52 -22.71
C TRP A 242 -6.79 -4.75 -22.00
N ARG A 243 -7.91 -4.63 -22.72
CA ARG A 243 -9.27 -4.90 -22.20
C ARG A 243 -9.33 -6.27 -21.56
N SER A 244 -8.98 -7.32 -22.32
CA SER A 244 -8.99 -8.71 -21.84
C SER A 244 -8.16 -8.90 -20.57
N TYR A 245 -7.04 -8.17 -20.46
CA TYR A 245 -6.22 -8.22 -19.27
C TYR A 245 -6.89 -7.54 -18.06
N ILE A 246 -7.45 -6.34 -18.23
CA ILE A 246 -7.93 -5.53 -17.09
C ILE A 246 -9.35 -5.85 -16.62
N VAL A 247 -10.17 -6.52 -17.44
CA VAL A 247 -11.52 -7.00 -17.04
C VAL A 247 -11.51 -8.45 -16.53
N ASN A 248 -10.34 -9.10 -16.50
CA ASN A 248 -10.25 -10.48 -16.02
C ASN A 248 -10.43 -10.55 -14.49
N GLU A 249 -11.53 -11.15 -14.04
CA GLU A 249 -11.90 -11.22 -12.61
C GLU A 249 -10.81 -11.86 -11.73
N TYR A 250 -10.22 -12.97 -12.17
CA TYR A 250 -9.15 -13.64 -11.43
C TYR A 250 -7.94 -12.71 -11.23
N ARG A 251 -7.57 -11.95 -12.26
CA ARG A 251 -6.47 -10.97 -12.15
C ARG A 251 -6.82 -9.83 -11.22
N ILE A 252 -8.01 -9.27 -11.36
CA ILE A 252 -8.49 -8.18 -10.50
C ILE A 252 -8.42 -8.61 -9.04
N LYS A 253 -9.02 -9.77 -8.70
CA LYS A 253 -9.04 -10.31 -7.34
C LYS A 253 -7.64 -10.51 -6.75
N ASN A 254 -6.70 -11.01 -7.55
CA ASN A 254 -5.33 -11.26 -7.09
C ASN A 254 -4.39 -10.04 -7.20
N SER A 255 -4.83 -8.93 -7.79
CA SER A 255 -3.98 -7.77 -8.06
C SER A 255 -3.71 -6.89 -6.84
N LYS A 256 -4.59 -6.92 -5.84
CA LYS A 256 -4.62 -5.97 -4.70
C LYS A 256 -4.70 -4.50 -5.14
N VAL A 257 -5.22 -4.23 -6.34
CA VAL A 257 -5.44 -2.88 -6.86
C VAL A 257 -6.78 -2.37 -6.34
N LEU A 258 -6.76 -1.18 -5.76
CA LEU A 258 -7.96 -0.54 -5.22
C LEU A 258 -8.81 0.09 -6.35
N PRO A 259 -10.15 0.10 -6.22
CA PRO A 259 -11.06 0.57 -7.27
C PRO A 259 -10.76 1.98 -7.82
N PHE A 260 -10.32 2.92 -6.98
CA PHE A 260 -10.01 4.28 -7.44
C PHE A 260 -8.91 4.33 -8.53
N ARG A 261 -8.05 3.30 -8.63
CA ARG A 261 -7.01 3.25 -9.66
C ARG A 261 -7.56 3.18 -11.07
N TYR A 262 -8.72 2.54 -11.28
CA TYR A 262 -9.37 2.53 -12.60
C TYR A 262 -9.84 3.92 -13.00
N PHE A 263 -10.37 4.70 -12.06
CA PHE A 263 -10.73 6.11 -12.29
C PHE A 263 -9.50 6.95 -12.63
N GLN A 264 -8.38 6.76 -11.93
CA GLN A 264 -7.13 7.46 -12.26
C GLN A 264 -6.63 7.13 -13.66
N THR A 265 -6.70 5.86 -14.06
CA THR A 265 -6.36 5.45 -15.43
C THR A 265 -7.29 6.10 -16.44
N TYR A 266 -8.59 6.20 -16.16
CA TYR A 266 -9.53 6.92 -17.03
C TYR A 266 -9.16 8.40 -17.13
N MET A 267 -8.84 9.06 -16.02
CA MET A 267 -8.44 10.46 -16.02
C MET A 267 -7.20 10.73 -16.88
N ALA A 268 -6.28 9.78 -16.98
CA ALA A 268 -5.13 9.86 -17.89
C ALA A 268 -5.50 9.65 -19.37
N LEU A 269 -6.63 8.99 -19.66
CA LEU A 269 -7.11 8.66 -21.01
C LEU A 269 -8.29 9.53 -21.48
N LYS A 270 -8.84 10.39 -20.61
CA LYS A 270 -10.11 11.10 -20.84
C LYS A 270 -10.09 12.01 -22.07
N ASN A 271 -8.92 12.53 -22.45
CA ASN A 271 -8.74 13.42 -23.59
C ASN A 271 -8.48 12.68 -24.91
N HIS A 272 -8.36 11.35 -24.88
CA HIS A 272 -8.16 10.55 -26.09
C HIS A 272 -9.45 10.56 -26.95
N PRO A 273 -9.38 10.59 -28.30
CA PRO A 273 -10.58 10.58 -29.16
C PRO A 273 -11.53 9.38 -28.96
N LYS A 274 -11.00 8.29 -28.41
CA LYS A 274 -11.74 7.07 -28.03
C LYS A 274 -12.00 6.94 -26.51
N SER A 275 -12.05 8.05 -25.78
CA SER A 275 -12.21 8.06 -24.32
C SER A 275 -13.47 7.32 -23.84
N THR A 276 -14.55 7.31 -24.62
CA THR A 276 -15.77 6.54 -24.33
C THR A 276 -15.49 5.03 -24.23
N LEU A 277 -14.71 4.47 -25.16
CA LEU A 277 -14.35 3.04 -25.13
C LEU A 277 -13.49 2.71 -23.90
N PHE A 278 -12.55 3.59 -23.54
CA PHE A 278 -11.75 3.41 -22.33
C PHE A 278 -12.60 3.51 -21.06
N LYS A 279 -13.55 4.45 -21.02
CA LYS A 279 -14.47 4.63 -19.89
C LYS A 279 -15.28 3.37 -19.64
N GLU A 280 -15.90 2.80 -20.67
CA GLU A 280 -16.73 1.59 -20.57
C GLU A 280 -15.94 0.42 -19.98
N VAL A 281 -14.74 0.15 -20.51
CA VAL A 281 -13.90 -0.95 -20.03
C VAL A 281 -13.42 -0.72 -18.59
N LEU A 282 -13.02 0.50 -18.25
CA LEU A 282 -12.56 0.82 -16.90
C LEU A 282 -13.70 0.81 -15.89
N GLN A 283 -14.91 1.18 -16.30
CA GLN A 283 -16.12 1.06 -15.48
C GLN A 283 -16.48 -0.41 -15.24
N GLU A 284 -16.39 -1.27 -16.27
CA GLU A 284 -16.56 -2.72 -16.12
C GLU A 284 -15.55 -3.29 -15.11
N ALA A 285 -14.26 -2.98 -15.28
CA ALA A 285 -13.22 -3.42 -14.37
C ALA A 285 -13.39 -2.87 -12.95
N PHE A 286 -13.87 -1.62 -12.79
CA PHE A 286 -14.19 -1.02 -11.50
C PHE A 286 -15.30 -1.82 -10.78
N LEU A 287 -16.41 -2.13 -11.47
CA LEU A 287 -17.53 -2.88 -10.90
C LEU A 287 -17.13 -4.31 -10.50
N ILE A 288 -16.26 -4.95 -11.29
CA ILE A 288 -15.71 -6.27 -10.92
C ILE A 288 -14.84 -6.15 -9.67
N ALA A 289 -14.01 -5.11 -9.58
CA ALA A 289 -13.14 -4.89 -8.43
C ALA A 289 -13.93 -4.61 -7.15
N THR A 290 -15.06 -3.88 -7.23
CA THR A 290 -15.88 -3.56 -6.06
C THR A 290 -16.64 -4.77 -5.54
N LYS A 291 -17.18 -5.62 -6.42
CA LYS A 291 -17.91 -6.85 -6.03
C LYS A 291 -17.04 -7.90 -5.34
N ASN A 292 -15.72 -7.83 -5.52
CA ASN A 292 -14.77 -8.82 -5.01
C ASN A 292 -14.20 -8.50 -3.62
N ASP A 293 -14.67 -7.45 -2.94
CA ASP A 293 -14.28 -7.19 -1.55
C ASP A 293 -15.28 -7.82 -0.55
N ASP A 294 -14.75 -8.26 0.59
CA ASP A 294 -15.50 -8.89 1.69
C ASP A 294 -16.20 -7.85 2.60
N THR A 295 -16.71 -6.74 2.07
CA THR A 295 -17.42 -5.73 2.89
C THR A 295 -18.59 -6.37 3.62
N ILE A 296 -18.76 -5.92 4.86
CA ILE A 296 -19.87 -6.23 5.74
C ILE A 296 -21.06 -5.36 5.34
N ILE A 297 -21.60 -5.55 4.14
CA ILE A 297 -22.81 -4.89 3.68
C ILE A 297 -23.78 -5.97 3.23
N ASP A 298 -24.89 -6.12 3.94
CA ASP A 298 -25.97 -6.98 3.47
C ASP A 298 -26.63 -6.29 2.26
N PRO A 299 -26.79 -6.97 1.10
CA PRO A 299 -27.45 -6.40 -0.07
C PRO A 299 -28.87 -5.84 0.18
N ASN A 300 -29.53 -6.30 1.26
CA ASN A 300 -30.88 -5.88 1.65
C ASN A 300 -30.89 -4.78 2.73
N GLU A 301 -29.74 -4.40 3.28
CA GLU A 301 -29.67 -3.27 4.22
C GLU A 301 -30.06 -1.95 3.52
N THR A 302 -30.82 -1.12 4.23
CA THR A 302 -31.07 0.26 3.80
C THR A 302 -29.91 1.13 4.26
N ILE A 303 -29.18 1.73 3.32
CA ILE A 303 -28.01 2.56 3.62
C ILE A 303 -28.29 3.99 3.19
N ALA A 304 -28.07 4.94 4.11
CA ALA A 304 -28.03 6.36 3.82
C ALA A 304 -26.56 6.79 3.67
N ILE A 305 -26.22 7.42 2.54
CA ILE A 305 -24.85 7.88 2.28
C ILE A 305 -24.82 9.40 2.28
N MET A 306 -24.13 9.98 3.27
CA MET A 306 -23.92 11.42 3.37
C MET A 306 -22.47 11.74 3.04
N ILE A 307 -22.25 12.56 2.01
CA ILE A 307 -20.92 12.94 1.56
C ILE A 307 -20.68 14.40 1.93
N ASP A 308 -19.61 14.64 2.69
CA ASP A 308 -19.13 15.99 2.99
C ASP A 308 -18.50 16.61 1.73
N ASP A 309 -18.95 17.80 1.34
CA ASP A 309 -18.45 18.61 0.23
C ASP A 309 -17.76 19.91 0.70
N SER A 310 -17.46 20.01 2.00
CA SER A 310 -16.80 21.17 2.60
C SER A 310 -15.40 21.42 2.02
N GLY A 311 -14.89 22.64 2.21
CA GLY A 311 -13.57 23.04 1.72
C GLY A 311 -12.42 22.13 2.18
N SER A 312 -12.53 21.50 3.35
CA SER A 312 -11.51 20.56 3.85
C SER A 312 -11.35 19.30 2.98
N MET A 313 -12.41 18.93 2.24
CA MET A 313 -12.46 17.79 1.34
C MET A 313 -11.73 18.03 0.00
N SER A 314 -11.29 19.26 -0.27
CA SER A 314 -10.48 19.59 -1.46
C SER A 314 -9.02 19.14 -1.33
N SER A 315 -8.58 18.72 -0.15
CA SER A 315 -7.22 18.22 0.08
C SER A 315 -6.93 16.99 -0.78
N ARG A 316 -5.72 16.90 -1.33
CA ARG A 316 -5.35 15.85 -2.28
C ARG A 316 -4.55 14.75 -1.62
N SER A 317 -4.96 13.51 -1.86
CA SER A 317 -4.21 12.32 -1.46
C SER A 317 -4.22 11.29 -2.58
N LEU A 318 -3.08 10.63 -2.80
CA LEU A 318 -2.90 9.58 -3.80
C LEU A 318 -3.25 9.98 -5.24
N GLY A 319 -3.34 11.27 -5.57
CA GLY A 319 -3.61 11.82 -6.91
C GLY A 319 -5.05 12.34 -7.11
N LEU A 320 -5.95 12.08 -6.18
CA LEU A 320 -7.34 12.57 -6.17
C LEU A 320 -7.56 13.49 -4.96
N ASN A 321 -8.61 14.29 -4.96
CA ASN A 321 -9.06 14.96 -3.73
C ASN A 321 -9.88 14.01 -2.84
N LEU A 322 -10.08 14.35 -1.57
CA LEU A 322 -10.82 13.50 -0.62
C LEU A 322 -12.29 13.34 -1.03
N PHE A 323 -12.89 14.37 -1.62
CA PHE A 323 -14.25 14.30 -2.16
C PHE A 323 -14.39 13.23 -3.27
N GLU A 324 -13.44 13.17 -4.20
CA GLU A 324 -13.38 12.15 -5.26
C GLU A 324 -13.20 10.75 -4.67
N HIS A 325 -12.37 10.59 -3.62
CA HIS A 325 -12.27 9.30 -2.91
C HIS A 325 -13.60 8.91 -2.27
N ALA A 326 -14.30 9.86 -1.63
CA ALA A 326 -15.60 9.62 -1.01
C ALA A 326 -16.67 9.23 -2.05
N LEU A 327 -16.68 9.86 -3.22
CA LEU A 327 -17.55 9.49 -4.34
C LEU A 327 -17.26 8.08 -4.85
N LEU A 328 -15.99 7.71 -5.01
CA LEU A 328 -15.59 6.38 -5.48
C LEU A 328 -15.91 5.30 -4.44
N PHE A 329 -15.75 5.60 -3.16
CA PHE A 329 -16.18 4.72 -2.07
C PHE A 329 -17.71 4.54 -2.07
N THR A 330 -18.45 5.64 -2.26
CA THR A 330 -19.92 5.62 -2.41
C THR A 330 -20.35 4.75 -3.60
N ALA A 331 -19.71 4.93 -4.76
CA ALA A 331 -19.98 4.10 -5.93
C ALA A 331 -19.67 2.62 -5.70
N SER A 332 -18.63 2.31 -4.91
CA SER A 332 -18.31 0.94 -4.50
C SER A 332 -19.42 0.33 -3.66
N ILE A 333 -19.92 1.06 -2.66
CA ILE A 333 -21.04 0.64 -1.82
C ILE A 333 -22.30 0.46 -2.66
N ALA A 334 -22.69 1.47 -3.45
CA ALA A 334 -23.88 1.45 -4.28
C ALA A 334 -23.88 0.29 -5.29
N SER A 335 -22.70 -0.13 -5.78
CA SER A 335 -22.58 -1.27 -6.70
C SER A 335 -22.95 -2.64 -6.10
N LYS A 336 -23.09 -2.73 -4.77
CA LYS A 336 -23.38 -3.96 -4.02
C LYS A 336 -24.79 -4.05 -3.48
N ILE A 337 -25.52 -2.94 -3.48
CA ILE A 337 -26.84 -2.83 -2.85
C ILE A 337 -27.90 -2.81 -3.96
N ASN A 338 -29.09 -3.31 -3.64
CA ASN A 338 -30.24 -3.10 -4.51
C ASN A 338 -30.50 -1.59 -4.67
N PRO A 339 -30.56 -1.03 -5.89
CA PRO A 339 -30.75 0.41 -6.10
C PRO A 339 -31.95 1.02 -5.34
N GLN A 340 -32.98 0.24 -5.03
CA GLN A 340 -34.16 0.68 -4.26
C GLN A 340 -33.87 0.92 -2.77
N ASN A 341 -32.78 0.36 -2.25
CA ASN A 341 -32.39 0.44 -0.84
C ASN A 341 -31.35 1.54 -0.55
N LEU A 342 -30.90 2.26 -1.58
CA LEU A 342 -29.99 3.39 -1.45
C LEU A 342 -30.80 4.68 -1.22
N LYS A 343 -30.52 5.39 -0.12
CA LYS A 343 -31.19 6.65 0.24
C LYS A 343 -30.23 7.83 0.30
#